data_AF-A0A8S3RPL5-F1
#
_entry.id   AF-A0A8S3RPL5-F1
#
_cell.length_a   1.000
_cell.length_b   1.000
_cell.length_c   1.000
_cell.angle_alpha   90.00
_cell.angle_beta   90.00
_cell.angle_gamma   90.00
#
_symmetry.space_group_name_H-M   'P 1'
#
loop_
_entity.id
_entity.type
_entity.pdbx_description
1 polymer ?
#
loop_
_entity_poly.entity_id
_entity_poly.type
_entity_poly.pdbx_seq_one_letter_code
_entity_poly.pdbx_strand_id
1 'polypeptide(L)'
;MVNKAQFRKLECIHEETAYYEAELSKDEIRLDLPIQLGYMILQYAKLRMQEFYYDFLDVYIDRSQFELMETDTDSIYTSISGSCLSDVIKPRMKEKYQRGLTGFCDLQDVEADNTVHWFPRTCCDMHAKYDKRTPGLFKLEFEGDEMIGLCSKIYIVSNPEESREENRLKLSCKGVNKNTIVNPLDMFRSVLQTRQSKSSINRGFRPKNNTIFTYRQEKIGWNYFYIKRKVWADGIHTDPLDITLCPVSKEEEEQQKEETH
;
A
#
# COMPACT_ATOMS: atom_id res chain seq x y z
N MET A 1 24.90 22.65 -19.63
CA MET A 1 25.99 22.71 -18.63
C MET A 1 25.97 24.02 -17.85
N VAL A 2 25.92 25.18 -18.53
CA VAL A 2 25.87 26.53 -17.91
C VAL A 2 24.65 26.76 -17.00
N ASN A 3 23.51 26.11 -17.27
CA ASN A 3 22.30 26.23 -16.44
C ASN A 3 22.31 25.37 -15.15
N LYS A 4 23.43 24.68 -14.84
CA LYS A 4 23.56 23.94 -13.59
C LYS A 4 23.93 24.91 -12.47
N ALA A 5 23.35 24.73 -11.28
CA ALA A 5 23.65 25.57 -10.12
C ALA A 5 25.13 25.52 -9.70
N GLN A 6 25.83 24.43 -10.04
CA GLN A 6 27.26 24.25 -9.79
C GLN A 6 28.17 24.90 -10.83
N PHE A 7 27.62 25.56 -11.85
CA PHE A 7 28.45 26.17 -12.89
C PHE A 7 29.28 27.32 -12.33
N ARG A 8 30.59 27.28 -12.53
CA ARG A 8 31.53 28.31 -12.06
C ARG A 8 32.08 29.15 -13.19
N LYS A 9 32.64 28.49 -14.19
CA LYS A 9 33.43 29.15 -15.24
C LYS A 9 33.27 28.42 -16.57
N LEU A 10 33.30 29.19 -17.66
CA LEU A 10 33.45 28.69 -19.02
C LEU A 10 34.62 29.43 -19.65
N GLU A 11 35.59 28.71 -20.18
CA GLU A 11 36.80 29.27 -20.76
C GLU A 11 37.00 28.74 -22.19
N CYS A 12 37.29 29.62 -23.14
CA CYS A 12 37.54 29.23 -24.53
C CYS A 12 38.96 28.67 -24.64
N ILE A 13 39.09 27.44 -25.11
CA ILE A 13 40.39 26.76 -25.28
C ILE A 13 40.86 26.91 -26.73
N HIS A 14 39.94 27.01 -27.69
CA HIS A 14 40.27 27.13 -29.11
C HIS A 14 39.18 27.90 -29.86
N GLU A 15 39.51 29.11 -30.31
CA GLU A 15 38.54 30.05 -30.90
C GLU A 15 38.03 29.60 -32.28
N GLU A 16 38.89 29.04 -33.14
CA GLU A 16 38.50 28.64 -34.50
C GLU A 16 37.58 27.41 -34.53
N THR A 17 37.71 26.52 -33.56
CA THR A 17 36.86 25.32 -33.44
C THR A 17 35.77 25.48 -32.37
N ALA A 18 35.70 26.64 -31.72
CA ALA A 18 34.77 26.98 -30.64
C ALA A 18 34.74 25.92 -29.52
N TYR A 19 35.92 25.48 -29.06
CA TYR A 19 36.02 24.58 -27.91
C TYR A 19 36.11 25.34 -26.60
N TYR A 20 35.32 24.88 -25.62
CA TYR A 20 35.23 25.48 -24.30
C TYR A 20 35.46 24.44 -23.19
N GLU A 21 36.20 24.84 -22.17
CA GLU A 21 36.28 24.16 -20.89
C GLU A 21 35.19 24.70 -19.96
N ALA A 22 34.42 23.81 -19.34
CA ALA A 22 33.42 24.19 -18.34
C ALA A 22 33.84 23.67 -16.96
N GLU A 23 34.06 24.60 -16.01
CA GLU A 23 34.34 24.28 -14.61
C GLU A 23 33.04 24.25 -13.80
N LEU A 24 32.84 23.17 -13.04
CA LEU A 24 31.76 23.02 -12.08
C LEU A 24 32.34 22.94 -10.66
N SER A 25 31.68 23.53 -9.66
CA SER A 25 31.96 23.19 -8.25
C SER A 25 31.71 21.71 -8.00
N LYS A 26 32.48 21.15 -7.04
CA LYS A 26 32.14 19.86 -6.43
C LYS A 26 30.79 19.95 -5.75
N ASP A 27 30.01 18.87 -5.85
CA ASP A 27 28.78 18.73 -5.09
C ASP A 27 29.13 18.56 -3.60
N GLU A 28 28.56 19.41 -2.75
CA GLU A 28 28.58 19.23 -1.31
C GLU A 28 27.30 18.53 -0.88
N ILE A 29 27.41 17.29 -0.41
CA ILE A 29 26.27 16.54 0.13
C ILE A 29 26.27 16.73 1.65
N ARG A 30 25.34 17.54 2.14
CA ARG A 30 25.10 17.72 3.57
C ARG A 30 24.10 16.67 4.05
N LEU A 31 24.56 15.73 4.88
CA LEU A 31 23.73 14.69 5.50
C LEU A 31 23.29 15.13 6.90
N ASP A 32 22.44 16.15 6.97
CA ASP A 32 21.94 16.73 8.23
C ASP A 32 20.54 16.25 8.63
N LEU A 33 19.99 15.28 7.88
CA LEU A 33 18.73 14.62 8.19
C LEU A 33 18.97 13.18 8.68
N PRO A 34 18.23 12.70 9.68
CA PRO A 34 18.36 11.33 10.19
C PRO A 34 17.65 10.32 9.27
N ILE A 35 18.13 10.18 8.03
CA ILE A 35 17.53 9.33 6.99
C ILE A 35 17.39 7.87 7.44
N GLN A 36 18.34 7.40 8.25
CA GLN A 36 18.35 6.06 8.84
C GLN A 36 17.12 5.81 9.71
N LEU A 37 16.64 6.81 10.46
CA LEU A 37 15.42 6.68 11.25
C LEU A 37 14.21 6.48 10.34
N GLY A 38 14.08 7.29 9.28
CA GLY A 38 13.00 7.16 8.30
C GLY A 38 13.00 5.79 7.61
N TYR A 39 14.18 5.27 7.27
CA TYR A 39 14.34 3.93 6.73
C TYR A 39 13.83 2.86 7.71
N MET A 40 14.30 2.88 8.97
CA MET A 40 13.94 1.87 9.96
C MET A 40 12.45 1.89 10.30
N ILE A 41 11.83 3.07 10.42
CA ILE A 41 10.38 3.21 10.63
C ILE A 41 9.60 2.50 9.53
N LEU A 42 9.99 2.70 8.26
CA LEU A 42 9.34 2.04 7.13
C LEU A 42 9.57 0.54 7.11
N GLN A 43 10.74 0.05 7.50
CA GLN A 43 10.99 -1.40 7.59
C GLN A 43 10.16 -2.04 8.70
N TYR A 44 10.08 -1.42 9.88
CA TYR A 44 9.25 -1.94 10.98
C TYR A 44 7.75 -1.90 10.66
N ALA A 45 7.28 -0.87 9.94
CA ALA A 45 5.89 -0.85 9.46
C ALA A 45 5.59 -2.02 8.51
N LYS A 46 6.49 -2.31 7.55
CA LYS A 46 6.35 -3.46 6.64
C LYS A 46 6.45 -4.79 7.36
N LEU A 47 7.34 -4.92 8.33
CA LEU A 47 7.44 -6.11 9.17
C LEU A 47 6.13 -6.33 9.90
N ARG A 48 5.54 -5.28 10.49
CA ARG A 48 4.27 -5.39 11.20
C ARG A 48 3.11 -5.87 10.33
N MET A 49 3.05 -5.39 9.09
CA MET A 49 2.05 -5.88 8.12
C MET A 49 2.27 -7.37 7.76
N GLN A 50 3.52 -7.81 7.67
CA GLN A 50 3.87 -9.21 7.41
C GLN A 50 3.59 -10.11 8.61
N GLU A 51 3.91 -9.67 9.84
CA GLU A 51 3.55 -10.38 11.08
C GLU A 51 2.04 -10.62 11.15
N PHE A 52 1.23 -9.63 10.79
CA PHE A 52 -0.22 -9.83 10.75
C PHE A 52 -0.65 -10.89 9.73
N TYR A 53 0.01 -10.94 8.58
CA TYR A 53 -0.29 -11.94 7.57
C TYR A 53 0.15 -13.35 8.01
N TYR A 54 1.41 -13.50 8.37
CA TYR A 54 2.02 -14.81 8.62
C TYR A 54 1.78 -15.32 10.04
N ASP A 55 1.80 -14.45 11.05
CA ASP A 55 1.69 -14.84 12.46
C ASP A 55 0.25 -14.76 12.99
N PHE A 56 -0.62 -13.99 12.33
CA PHE A 56 -2.04 -13.96 12.63
C PHE A 56 -2.90 -14.68 11.57
N LEU A 57 -3.01 -14.19 10.32
CA LEU A 57 -3.96 -14.78 9.36
C LEU A 57 -3.64 -16.26 9.07
N ASP A 58 -2.41 -16.59 8.67
CA ASP A 58 -2.01 -17.98 8.35
C ASP A 58 -2.09 -18.92 9.58
N VAL A 59 -1.83 -18.38 10.79
CA VAL A 59 -1.87 -19.17 12.03
C VAL A 59 -3.30 -19.42 12.49
N TYR A 60 -4.15 -18.38 12.53
CA TYR A 60 -5.49 -18.40 13.13
C TYR A 60 -6.58 -18.86 12.18
N ILE A 61 -6.40 -18.66 10.87
CA ILE A 61 -7.41 -18.97 9.84
C ILE A 61 -6.87 -20.07 8.94
N ASP A 62 -7.73 -20.98 8.49
CA ASP A 62 -7.32 -21.98 7.49
C ASP A 62 -7.07 -21.32 6.13
N ARG A 63 -6.04 -21.76 5.41
CA ARG A 63 -5.65 -21.13 4.14
C ARG A 63 -6.75 -21.20 3.08
N SER A 64 -7.65 -22.17 3.16
CA SER A 64 -8.81 -22.28 2.27
C SER A 64 -9.95 -21.30 2.62
N GLN A 65 -9.85 -20.58 3.74
CA GLN A 65 -10.93 -19.74 4.28
C GLN A 65 -10.64 -18.24 4.13
N PHE A 66 -9.50 -17.85 3.54
CA PHE A 66 -9.20 -16.44 3.26
C PHE A 66 -8.32 -16.25 2.02
N GLU A 67 -8.47 -15.11 1.34
CA GLU A 67 -7.64 -14.71 0.21
C GLU A 67 -7.21 -13.23 0.33
N LEU A 68 -5.97 -12.94 -0.05
CA LEU A 68 -5.44 -11.57 0.02
C LEU A 68 -5.89 -10.80 -1.22
N MET A 69 -6.61 -9.69 -1.03
CA MET A 69 -7.16 -8.90 -2.13
C MET A 69 -6.29 -7.71 -2.50
N GLU A 70 -5.88 -6.90 -1.52
CA GLU A 70 -5.05 -5.71 -1.72
C GLU A 70 -4.27 -5.38 -0.44
N THR A 71 -3.09 -4.79 -0.61
CA THR A 71 -2.35 -4.14 0.48
C THR A 71 -1.98 -2.72 0.07
N ASP A 72 -2.15 -1.77 0.98
CA ASP A 72 -1.48 -0.46 0.90
C ASP A 72 -0.57 -0.31 2.14
N THR A 73 0.09 0.83 2.25
CA THR A 73 1.13 1.21 3.23
C THR A 73 0.88 0.65 4.64
N ASP A 74 -0.35 0.80 5.15
CA ASP A 74 -0.76 0.45 6.51
C ASP A 74 -2.16 -0.22 6.54
N SER A 75 -2.62 -0.75 5.41
CA SER A 75 -3.92 -1.43 5.32
C SER A 75 -3.83 -2.72 4.51
N ILE A 76 -4.67 -3.67 4.88
CA ILE A 76 -4.78 -4.99 4.27
C ILE A 76 -6.26 -5.30 4.06
N TYR A 77 -6.60 -5.77 2.86
CA TYR A 77 -7.94 -6.23 2.51
C TYR A 77 -7.87 -7.71 2.21
N THR A 78 -8.67 -8.47 2.93
CA THR A 78 -8.71 -9.92 2.88
C THR A 78 -10.16 -10.34 2.72
N SER A 79 -10.45 -11.20 1.75
CA SER A 79 -11.75 -11.88 1.69
C SER A 79 -11.71 -13.08 2.63
N ILE A 80 -12.84 -13.36 3.28
CA ILE A 80 -13.00 -14.53 4.15
C ILE A 80 -14.26 -15.29 3.75
N SER A 81 -14.29 -16.59 4.01
CA SER A 81 -15.44 -17.45 3.71
C SER A 81 -16.62 -17.28 4.68
N GLY A 82 -16.38 -16.74 5.87
CA GLY A 82 -17.38 -16.53 6.92
C GLY A 82 -18.01 -15.14 6.89
N SER A 83 -19.10 -14.96 7.62
CA SER A 83 -19.80 -13.66 7.71
C SER A 83 -19.04 -12.63 8.53
N CYS A 84 -18.17 -13.09 9.43
CA CYS A 84 -17.25 -12.25 10.19
C CYS A 84 -15.96 -13.01 10.52
N LEU A 85 -14.93 -12.27 10.97
CA LEU A 85 -13.61 -12.83 11.25
C LEU A 85 -13.65 -13.98 12.26
N SER A 86 -14.51 -13.93 13.29
CA SER A 86 -14.61 -14.98 14.30
C SER A 86 -15.14 -16.31 13.76
N ASP A 87 -15.89 -16.31 12.66
CA ASP A 87 -16.47 -17.51 12.05
C ASP A 87 -15.39 -18.39 11.43
N VAL A 88 -14.33 -17.77 10.91
CA VAL A 88 -13.24 -18.46 10.19
C VAL A 88 -12.04 -18.79 11.09
N ILE A 89 -12.06 -18.41 12.37
CA ILE A 89 -11.01 -18.77 13.33
C ILE A 89 -11.03 -20.29 13.55
N LYS A 90 -9.88 -20.93 13.31
CA LYS A 90 -9.65 -22.36 13.56
C LYS A 90 -10.10 -22.73 14.98
N PRO A 91 -10.82 -23.85 15.19
CA PRO A 91 -11.29 -24.26 16.51
C PRO A 91 -10.20 -24.25 17.60
N ARG A 92 -9.01 -24.78 17.29
CA ARG A 92 -7.85 -24.81 18.20
C ARG A 92 -7.29 -23.43 18.59
N MET A 93 -7.62 -22.37 17.82
CA MET A 93 -7.14 -21.01 18.04
C MET A 93 -8.19 -20.11 18.68
N LYS A 94 -9.45 -20.55 18.81
CA LYS A 94 -10.55 -19.75 19.34
C LYS A 94 -10.28 -19.24 20.76
N GLU A 95 -9.75 -20.07 21.63
CA GLU A 95 -9.42 -19.66 23.01
C GLU A 95 -8.35 -18.57 23.02
N LYS A 96 -7.26 -18.75 22.27
CA LYS A 96 -6.19 -17.74 22.16
C LYS A 96 -6.70 -16.44 21.55
N TYR A 97 -7.55 -16.52 20.53
CA TYR A 97 -8.19 -15.36 19.91
C TYR A 97 -9.08 -14.61 20.90
N GLN A 98 -9.98 -15.31 21.60
CA GLN A 98 -10.87 -14.73 22.60
C GLN A 98 -10.09 -14.13 23.77
N ARG A 99 -9.04 -14.81 24.25
CA ARG A 99 -8.17 -14.31 25.31
C ARG A 99 -7.53 -12.97 24.92
N GLY A 100 -7.09 -12.81 23.67
CA GLY A 100 -6.55 -11.54 23.17
C GLY A 100 -7.59 -10.41 23.08
N LEU A 101 -8.90 -10.71 23.08
CA LEU A 101 -9.95 -9.70 23.04
C LEU A 101 -10.48 -9.35 24.43
N THR A 102 -10.65 -10.35 25.30
CA THR A 102 -11.37 -10.18 26.57
C THR A 102 -10.65 -10.71 27.80
N GLY A 103 -9.55 -11.46 27.65
CA GLY A 103 -8.91 -12.22 28.73
C GLY A 103 -8.08 -11.41 29.73
N PHE A 104 -8.03 -10.08 29.62
CA PHE A 104 -7.17 -9.21 30.42
C PHE A 104 -7.94 -8.12 31.19
N CYS A 105 -9.26 -8.24 31.31
CA CYS A 105 -10.08 -7.20 31.95
C CYS A 105 -9.78 -7.03 33.45
N ASP A 106 -9.44 -8.13 34.13
CA ASP A 106 -9.21 -8.16 35.57
C ASP A 106 -7.76 -7.83 35.96
N LEU A 107 -6.87 -7.68 34.97
CA LEU A 107 -5.47 -7.36 35.18
C LEU A 107 -5.29 -5.85 35.00
N GLN A 108 -5.11 -5.14 36.12
CA GLN A 108 -5.05 -3.68 36.14
C GLN A 108 -3.85 -3.07 35.39
N ASP A 109 -2.84 -3.88 35.00
CA ASP A 109 -1.56 -3.40 34.47
C ASP A 109 -1.15 -3.97 33.09
N VAL A 110 -2.05 -4.65 32.37
CA VAL A 110 -1.71 -5.13 31.02
C VAL A 110 -2.13 -4.10 29.98
N GLU A 111 -1.19 -3.29 29.51
CA GLU A 111 -1.39 -2.52 28.29
C GLU A 111 -1.54 -3.47 27.10
N ALA A 112 -2.43 -3.14 26.16
CA ALA A 112 -2.51 -3.89 24.93
C ALA A 112 -1.20 -3.68 24.15
N ASP A 113 -0.35 -4.70 24.11
CA ASP A 113 0.80 -4.71 23.22
C ASP A 113 0.47 -5.43 21.91
N ASN A 114 1.34 -5.21 20.93
CA ASN A 114 1.24 -5.79 19.60
C ASN A 114 1.72 -7.26 19.53
N THR A 115 2.07 -7.86 20.68
CA THR A 115 2.60 -9.25 20.79
C THR A 115 1.53 -10.24 21.26
N VAL A 116 0.66 -9.80 22.16
CA VAL A 116 -0.47 -10.55 22.72
C VAL A 116 -1.77 -10.16 22.01
N HIS A 117 -1.91 -8.87 21.64
CA HIS A 117 -3.12 -8.32 21.05
C HIS A 117 -2.90 -7.98 19.58
N TRP A 118 -3.69 -8.61 18.71
CA TRP A 118 -3.74 -8.24 17.29
C TRP A 118 -4.76 -7.13 17.02
N PHE A 119 -5.83 -7.08 17.84
CA PHE A 119 -6.94 -6.14 17.71
C PHE A 119 -7.20 -5.42 19.03
N PRO A 120 -7.92 -4.28 19.01
CA PRO A 120 -8.43 -3.66 20.23
C PRO A 120 -9.24 -4.62 21.08
N ARG A 121 -8.99 -4.60 22.39
CA ARG A 121 -9.79 -5.38 23.34
C ARG A 121 -11.23 -4.90 23.37
N THR A 122 -12.12 -5.84 23.64
CA THR A 122 -13.57 -5.64 23.70
C THR A 122 -14.16 -6.01 25.06
N CYS A 123 -13.32 -6.27 26.07
CA CYS A 123 -13.79 -6.61 27.42
C CYS A 123 -14.55 -5.47 28.12
N CYS A 124 -14.15 -4.22 27.92
CA CYS A 124 -14.80 -3.07 28.54
C CYS A 124 -14.58 -1.78 27.73
N ASP A 125 -15.44 -0.78 27.95
CA ASP A 125 -15.40 0.51 27.25
C ASP A 125 -14.08 1.25 27.41
N MET A 126 -13.42 1.10 28.57
CA MET A 126 -12.14 1.75 28.85
C MET A 126 -11.06 1.21 27.90
N HIS A 127 -10.88 -0.11 27.86
CA HIS A 127 -9.90 -0.76 26.98
C HIS A 127 -10.24 -0.53 25.51
N ALA A 128 -11.50 -0.65 25.10
CA ALA A 128 -11.91 -0.43 23.71
C ALA A 128 -11.55 0.99 23.22
N LYS A 129 -11.74 2.01 24.07
CA LYS A 129 -11.39 3.41 23.74
C LYS A 129 -9.89 3.65 23.73
N TYR A 130 -9.15 3.06 24.67
CA TYR A 130 -7.70 3.19 24.74
C TYR A 130 -7.03 2.50 23.55
N ASP A 131 -7.36 1.24 23.32
CA ASP A 131 -6.76 0.39 22.28
C ASP A 131 -7.06 0.89 20.86
N LYS A 132 -8.17 1.62 20.68
CA LYS A 132 -8.46 2.34 19.43
C LYS A 132 -7.38 3.37 19.06
N ARG A 133 -6.59 3.85 20.03
CA ARG A 133 -5.48 4.79 19.83
C ARG A 133 -4.11 4.13 19.96
N THR A 134 -4.05 2.87 20.41
CA THR A 134 -2.81 2.13 20.57
C THR A 134 -2.18 1.79 19.22
N PRO A 135 -0.92 2.20 18.98
CA PRO A 135 -0.17 1.83 17.77
C PRO A 135 0.05 0.31 17.68
N GLY A 136 0.17 -0.21 16.45
CA GLY A 136 0.49 -1.63 16.22
C GLY A 136 -0.69 -2.61 16.29
N LEU A 137 -1.84 -2.20 16.85
CA LEU A 137 -3.09 -2.96 16.79
C LEU A 137 -3.82 -2.72 15.46
N PHE A 138 -4.32 -3.80 14.86
CA PHE A 138 -5.12 -3.76 13.64
C PHE A 138 -6.57 -3.40 13.96
N LYS A 139 -7.15 -2.52 13.16
CA LYS A 139 -8.49 -1.96 13.39
C LYS A 139 -9.30 -2.16 12.12
N LEU A 140 -10.55 -2.61 12.26
CA LEU A 140 -11.45 -2.74 11.12
C LEU A 140 -11.77 -1.35 10.57
N GLU A 141 -11.21 -1.03 9.41
CA GLU A 141 -11.42 0.26 8.75
C GLU A 141 -12.70 0.23 7.90
N PHE A 142 -12.98 -0.91 7.25
CA PHE A 142 -14.11 -1.09 6.36
C PHE A 142 -14.40 -2.57 6.14
N GLU A 143 -15.67 -2.92 5.97
CA GLU A 143 -16.15 -4.25 5.55
C GLU A 143 -17.15 -4.09 4.40
N GLY A 144 -17.17 -5.06 3.50
CA GLY A 144 -18.13 -5.13 2.41
C GLY A 144 -18.12 -6.51 1.77
N ASP A 145 -19.18 -6.82 1.04
CA ASP A 145 -19.41 -8.16 0.49
C ASP A 145 -18.74 -8.35 -0.87
N GLU A 146 -18.35 -7.25 -1.52
CA GLU A 146 -17.63 -7.28 -2.78
C GLU A 146 -16.48 -6.29 -2.79
N MET A 147 -15.35 -6.74 -3.35
CA MET A 147 -14.20 -5.90 -3.65
C MET A 147 -13.73 -6.12 -5.09
N ILE A 148 -13.47 -5.03 -5.82
CA ILE A 148 -12.85 -5.06 -7.14
C ILE A 148 -11.56 -4.24 -7.10
N GLY A 149 -10.42 -4.89 -7.29
CA GLY A 149 -9.11 -4.26 -7.47
C GLY A 149 -8.67 -4.32 -8.92
N LEU A 150 -8.34 -3.18 -9.53
CA LEU A 150 -7.83 -3.11 -10.91
C LEU A 150 -6.30 -3.02 -10.95
N CYS A 151 -5.74 -2.18 -10.08
CA CYS A 151 -4.31 -1.90 -9.95
C CYS A 151 -4.06 -1.41 -8.52
N SER A 152 -2.78 -1.33 -8.12
CA SER A 152 -2.39 -0.72 -6.85
C SER A 152 -3.05 0.66 -6.67
N LYS A 153 -3.75 0.85 -5.53
CA LYS A 153 -4.47 2.09 -5.18
C LYS A 153 -5.64 2.45 -6.11
N ILE A 154 -6.14 1.49 -6.88
CA ILE A 154 -7.33 1.59 -7.73
C ILE A 154 -8.23 0.40 -7.42
N TYR A 155 -9.07 0.55 -6.40
CA TYR A 155 -9.96 -0.48 -5.92
C TYR A 155 -11.26 0.11 -5.35
N ILE A 156 -12.27 -0.74 -5.26
CA ILE A 156 -13.57 -0.41 -4.69
C ILE A 156 -14.02 -1.55 -3.77
N VAL A 157 -14.62 -1.20 -2.63
CA VAL A 157 -15.34 -2.15 -1.77
C VAL A 157 -16.77 -1.66 -1.64
N SER A 158 -17.75 -2.55 -1.80
CA SER A 158 -19.18 -2.25 -1.73
C SER A 158 -19.91 -3.24 -0.84
N ASN A 159 -20.95 -2.75 -0.17
CA ASN A 159 -21.95 -3.57 0.49
C ASN A 159 -23.26 -3.44 -0.32
N PRO A 160 -23.64 -4.45 -1.12
CA PRO A 160 -24.80 -4.39 -2.00
C PRO A 160 -26.15 -4.40 -1.27
N GLU A 161 -26.21 -4.68 0.04
CA GLU A 161 -27.48 -4.63 0.77
C GLU A 161 -27.90 -3.19 1.12
N GLU A 162 -29.01 -2.75 0.52
CA GLU A 162 -29.65 -1.43 0.72
C GLU A 162 -30.17 -1.17 2.15
N SER A 163 -30.16 -2.19 3.03
CA SER A 163 -30.76 -2.14 4.37
C SER A 163 -29.89 -1.43 5.43
N ARG A 164 -28.61 -1.16 5.14
CA ARG A 164 -27.71 -0.42 6.01
C ARG A 164 -27.76 1.06 5.62
N GLU A 165 -28.20 1.93 6.54
CA GLU A 165 -28.58 3.35 6.34
C GLU A 165 -27.56 4.28 5.64
N GLU A 166 -26.35 3.81 5.33
CA GLU A 166 -25.43 4.49 4.44
C GLU A 166 -24.87 3.47 3.46
N ASN A 167 -25.12 3.70 2.17
CA ASN A 167 -24.53 3.02 1.02
C ASN A 167 -23.00 3.24 1.06
N ARG A 168 -22.33 2.56 1.99
CA ARG A 168 -20.91 2.74 2.28
C ARG A 168 -20.16 2.03 1.17
N LEU A 169 -19.65 2.84 0.26
CA LEU A 169 -18.79 2.43 -0.83
C LEU A 169 -17.39 2.99 -0.53
N LYS A 170 -16.40 2.11 -0.41
CA LYS A 170 -15.02 2.52 -0.21
C LYS A 170 -14.33 2.60 -1.56
N LEU A 171 -14.11 3.83 -2.03
CA LEU A 171 -13.49 4.09 -3.33
C LEU A 171 -12.05 4.59 -3.18
N SER A 172 -11.11 3.85 -3.77
CA SER A 172 -9.73 4.28 -4.00
C SER A 172 -9.48 4.42 -5.50
N CYS A 173 -9.23 5.64 -5.97
CA CYS A 173 -8.87 5.94 -7.36
C CYS A 173 -7.78 7.02 -7.37
N LYS A 174 -6.52 6.63 -7.13
CA LYS A 174 -5.46 7.62 -6.97
C LYS A 174 -5.33 8.54 -8.19
N GLY A 175 -5.33 9.83 -7.89
CA GLY A 175 -5.18 10.90 -8.86
C GLY A 175 -6.40 11.14 -9.74
N VAL A 176 -7.54 10.47 -9.55
CA VAL A 176 -8.81 10.83 -10.22
C VAL A 176 -9.61 11.75 -9.29
N ASN A 177 -10.28 12.76 -9.84
CA ASN A 177 -11.23 13.56 -9.06
C ASN A 177 -12.49 12.74 -8.74
N LYS A 178 -12.64 12.34 -7.47
CA LYS A 178 -13.76 11.50 -7.01
C LYS A 178 -15.13 12.11 -7.25
N ASN A 179 -15.25 13.44 -7.22
CA ASN A 179 -16.52 14.15 -7.41
C ASN A 179 -17.08 14.03 -8.83
N THR A 180 -16.28 13.56 -9.78
CA THR A 180 -16.69 13.39 -11.18
C THR A 180 -17.11 11.96 -11.51
N ILE A 181 -17.01 11.05 -10.54
CA ILE A 181 -17.25 9.62 -10.73
C ILE A 181 -18.74 9.35 -10.56
N VAL A 182 -19.39 8.89 -11.62
CA VAL A 182 -20.79 8.42 -11.60
C VAL A 182 -20.76 6.89 -11.69
N ASN A 183 -21.56 6.22 -10.86
CA ASN A 183 -21.68 4.76 -10.79
C ASN A 183 -20.31 4.03 -10.74
N PRO A 184 -19.50 4.26 -9.67
CA PRO A 184 -18.16 3.69 -9.57
C PRO A 184 -18.15 2.17 -9.69
N LEU A 185 -19.09 1.46 -9.07
CA LEU A 185 -19.10 -0.01 -9.11
C LEU A 185 -19.23 -0.56 -10.54
N ASP A 186 -20.20 -0.06 -11.31
CA ASP A 186 -20.37 -0.42 -12.72
C ASP A 186 -19.14 -0.08 -13.55
N MET A 187 -18.48 1.04 -13.23
CA MET A 187 -17.26 1.44 -13.89
C MET A 187 -16.14 0.43 -13.65
N PHE A 188 -15.91 0.01 -12.40
CA PHE A 188 -14.93 -1.02 -12.06
C PHE A 188 -15.24 -2.36 -12.71
N ARG A 189 -16.49 -2.83 -12.62
CA ARG A 189 -16.95 -4.07 -13.27
C ARG A 189 -16.71 -4.04 -14.76
N SER A 190 -17.07 -2.94 -15.42
CA SER A 190 -16.90 -2.81 -16.87
C SER A 190 -15.43 -2.88 -17.27
N VAL A 191 -14.51 -2.24 -16.54
CA VAL A 191 -13.07 -2.29 -16.84
C VAL A 191 -12.53 -3.69 -16.65
N LEU A 192 -12.92 -4.38 -15.57
CA LEU A 192 -12.52 -5.75 -15.29
C LEU A 192 -12.98 -6.73 -16.39
N GLN A 193 -14.25 -6.62 -16.81
CA GLN A 193 -14.86 -7.54 -17.79
C GLN A 193 -14.42 -7.24 -19.22
N THR A 194 -14.45 -5.97 -19.64
CA THR A 194 -14.14 -5.59 -21.04
C THR A 194 -12.65 -5.52 -21.31
N ARG A 195 -11.82 -5.46 -20.25
CA ARG A 195 -10.37 -5.27 -20.34
C ARG A 195 -9.98 -3.95 -21.02
N GLN A 196 -10.83 -2.93 -20.89
CA GLN A 196 -10.64 -1.61 -21.49
C GLN A 196 -10.50 -0.54 -20.41
N SER A 197 -9.38 0.17 -20.46
CA SER A 197 -9.10 1.28 -19.54
C SER A 197 -10.02 2.48 -19.83
N LYS A 198 -10.44 3.18 -18.77
CA LYS A 198 -11.28 4.38 -18.87
C LYS A 198 -10.49 5.64 -18.48
N SER A 199 -10.64 6.70 -19.27
CA SER A 199 -10.03 8.00 -18.97
C SER A 199 -10.88 8.82 -17.99
N SER A 200 -10.24 9.79 -17.35
CA SER A 200 -10.86 10.79 -16.50
C SER A 200 -10.21 12.14 -16.74
N ILE A 201 -10.97 13.21 -16.48
CA ILE A 201 -10.53 14.58 -16.64
C ILE A 201 -10.31 15.18 -15.25
N ASN A 202 -9.06 15.50 -14.95
CA ASN A 202 -8.74 16.34 -13.80
C ASN A 202 -8.77 17.80 -14.21
N ARG A 203 -9.40 18.62 -13.37
CA ARG A 203 -9.36 20.08 -13.47
C ARG A 203 -8.86 20.64 -12.15
N GLY A 204 -8.02 21.65 -12.22
CA GLY A 204 -7.49 22.31 -11.03
C GLY A 204 -6.72 23.56 -11.39
N PHE A 205 -6.06 24.11 -10.38
CA PHE A 205 -5.27 25.32 -10.50
C PHE A 205 -3.78 24.99 -10.33
N ARG A 206 -2.93 25.68 -11.10
CA ARG A 206 -1.47 25.57 -10.99
C ARG A 206 -0.85 26.96 -11.02
N PRO A 207 -0.03 27.32 -10.01
CA PRO A 207 0.75 28.55 -10.06
C PRO A 207 1.91 28.39 -11.06
N LYS A 208 2.11 29.39 -11.91
CA LYS A 208 3.28 29.52 -12.78
C LYS A 208 3.61 31.00 -12.91
N ASN A 209 4.85 31.38 -12.62
CA ASN A 209 5.32 32.77 -12.68
C ASN A 209 4.39 33.76 -11.94
N ASN A 210 4.10 33.48 -10.65
CA ASN A 210 3.18 34.27 -9.82
C ASN A 210 1.75 34.46 -10.38
N THR A 211 1.36 33.67 -11.40
CA THR A 211 0.02 33.70 -11.98
C THR A 211 -0.65 32.33 -11.80
N ILE A 212 -1.95 32.32 -11.50
CA ILE A 212 -2.73 31.10 -11.35
C ILE A 212 -3.34 30.73 -12.70
N PHE A 213 -3.05 29.51 -13.18
CA PHE A 213 -3.65 28.96 -14.39
C PHE A 213 -4.60 27.82 -14.05
N THR A 214 -5.73 27.76 -14.75
CA THR A 214 -6.57 26.56 -14.76
C THR A 214 -5.97 25.56 -15.72
N TYR A 215 -5.80 24.31 -15.28
CA TYR A 215 -5.41 23.21 -16.15
C TYR A 215 -6.56 22.21 -16.31
N ARG A 216 -6.59 21.58 -17.49
CA ARG A 216 -7.40 20.40 -17.78
C ARG A 216 -6.43 19.31 -18.22
N GLN A 217 -6.39 18.21 -17.48
CA GLN A 217 -5.55 17.06 -17.79
C GLN A 217 -6.46 15.85 -18.02
N GLU A 218 -6.37 15.28 -19.21
CA GLU A 218 -6.90 13.95 -19.49
C GLU A 218 -5.87 12.91 -19.08
N LYS A 219 -6.33 11.89 -18.35
CA LYS A 219 -5.48 10.79 -17.90
C LYS A 219 -6.28 9.49 -17.86
N ILE A 220 -5.59 8.36 -17.86
CA ILE A 220 -6.21 7.07 -17.56
C ILE A 220 -6.59 7.07 -16.08
N GLY A 221 -7.89 6.92 -15.79
CA GLY A 221 -8.44 6.91 -14.43
C GLY A 221 -8.56 5.51 -13.85
N TRP A 222 -9.03 4.57 -14.68
CA TRP A 222 -9.15 3.15 -14.36
C TRP A 222 -8.37 2.38 -15.39
N ASN A 223 -7.28 1.78 -14.96
CA ASN A 223 -6.42 1.01 -15.84
C ASN A 223 -6.73 -0.47 -15.68
N TYR A 224 -7.07 -1.14 -16.78
CA TYR A 224 -7.16 -2.60 -16.80
C TYR A 224 -5.77 -3.25 -16.67
N PHE A 225 -4.73 -2.61 -17.23
CA PHE A 225 -3.44 -3.25 -17.39
C PHE A 225 -2.53 -3.05 -16.17
N TYR A 226 -2.30 -4.12 -15.42
CA TYR A 226 -1.40 -4.14 -14.26
C TYR A 226 -0.08 -4.84 -14.57
N ILE A 227 0.93 -4.07 -14.98
CA ILE A 227 2.25 -4.58 -15.42
C ILE A 227 3.07 -5.33 -14.35
N LYS A 228 2.63 -5.34 -13.08
CA LYS A 228 3.41 -5.87 -11.96
C LYS A 228 3.06 -7.32 -11.59
N ARG A 229 2.00 -7.89 -12.16
CA ARG A 229 1.53 -9.24 -11.84
C ARG A 229 0.96 -9.92 -13.08
N LYS A 230 1.03 -11.24 -13.12
CA LYS A 230 0.36 -12.08 -14.12
C LYS A 230 -1.05 -12.38 -13.65
N VAL A 231 -2.07 -12.06 -14.44
CA VAL A 231 -3.47 -12.40 -14.12
C VAL A 231 -3.77 -13.81 -14.62
N TRP A 232 -4.39 -14.63 -13.78
CA TRP A 232 -4.80 -15.99 -14.12
C TRP A 232 -5.95 -16.01 -15.12
N ALA A 233 -6.22 -17.19 -15.70
CA ALA A 233 -7.29 -17.37 -16.66
C ALA A 233 -8.69 -17.09 -16.07
N ASP A 234 -8.86 -17.26 -14.76
CA ASP A 234 -10.10 -16.94 -14.03
C ASP A 234 -10.38 -15.43 -13.92
N GLY A 235 -9.38 -14.58 -14.20
CA GLY A 235 -9.50 -13.13 -14.09
C GLY A 235 -9.60 -12.61 -12.65
N ILE A 236 -9.30 -13.45 -11.66
CA ILE A 236 -9.39 -13.13 -10.22
C ILE A 236 -7.99 -13.23 -9.60
N HIS A 237 -7.32 -14.36 -9.77
CA HIS A 237 -6.04 -14.61 -9.13
C HIS A 237 -4.88 -14.01 -9.91
N THR A 238 -3.78 -13.73 -9.20
CA THR A 238 -2.59 -13.16 -9.81
C THR A 238 -1.30 -13.71 -9.23
N ASP A 239 -0.31 -13.93 -10.08
CA ASP A 239 1.05 -14.34 -9.69
C ASP A 239 2.08 -13.20 -9.82
N PRO A 240 3.21 -13.30 -9.11
CA PRO A 240 4.41 -12.53 -9.44
C PRO A 240 4.80 -12.71 -10.91
N LEU A 241 5.46 -11.71 -11.50
CA LEU A 241 6.01 -11.81 -12.84
C LEU A 241 7.16 -12.84 -12.90
N ASP A 242 7.37 -13.45 -14.07
CA ASP A 242 8.52 -14.33 -14.34
C ASP A 242 9.80 -13.52 -14.64
N ILE A 243 10.09 -12.51 -13.81
CA ILE A 243 11.29 -11.67 -13.95
C ILE A 243 12.01 -11.56 -12.60
N THR A 244 13.33 -11.73 -12.63
CA THR A 244 14.19 -11.48 -11.48
C THR A 244 14.59 -10.00 -11.47
N LEU A 245 14.13 -9.24 -10.49
CA LEU A 245 14.39 -7.79 -10.40
C LEU A 245 15.81 -7.46 -9.92
N CYS A 246 16.49 -8.40 -9.26
CA CYS A 246 17.90 -8.30 -8.88
C CYS A 246 18.67 -9.46 -9.49
N PRO A 247 19.42 -9.25 -10.59
CA PRO A 247 20.46 -10.20 -10.97
C PRO A 247 21.59 -10.03 -9.96
N VAL A 248 21.62 -10.83 -8.89
CA VAL A 248 22.93 -11.22 -8.36
C VAL A 248 23.43 -12.20 -9.41
N SER A 249 24.55 -11.85 -10.05
CA SER A 249 25.15 -12.80 -11.00
C SER A 249 25.47 -14.07 -10.22
N LYS A 250 25.21 -15.26 -10.79
CA LYS A 250 25.51 -16.53 -10.10
C LYS A 250 26.99 -16.60 -9.66
N GLU A 251 27.86 -15.86 -10.34
CA GLU A 251 29.29 -15.69 -10.01
C GLU A 251 29.50 -14.96 -8.67
N GLU A 252 28.67 -13.98 -8.31
CA GLU A 252 28.75 -13.28 -7.01
C GLU A 252 28.24 -14.14 -5.85
N GLU A 253 27.28 -15.05 -6.08
CA GLU A 253 26.82 -16.02 -5.07
C GLU A 253 27.87 -17.10 -4.77
N GLU A 254 28.65 -17.52 -5.77
CA GLU A 254 29.75 -18.48 -5.58
C GLU A 254 30.96 -17.82 -4.88
N GLN A 255 31.32 -16.59 -5.25
CA GLN A 255 32.39 -15.84 -4.57
C GLN A 255 32.06 -15.52 -3.11
N GLN A 256 30.80 -15.17 -2.78
CA GLN A 256 30.41 -14.93 -1.38
C GLN A 256 30.40 -16.20 -0.53
N LYS A 257 30.19 -17.38 -1.13
CA LYS A 257 30.31 -18.67 -0.45
C LYS A 257 31.76 -19.12 -0.25
N GLU A 258 32.67 -18.72 -1.12
CA GLU A 258 34.10 -18.99 -0.96
C GLU A 258 34.77 -18.07 0.07
N GLU A 259 34.29 -16.83 0.24
CA GLU A 259 34.83 -15.90 1.25
C GLU A 259 34.33 -16.15 2.69
N THR A 260 33.33 -17.02 2.87
CA THR A 260 32.78 -17.38 4.20
C THR A 260 33.29 -18.72 4.76
N HIS A 261 34.35 -19.31 4.16
CA HIS A 261 35.03 -20.51 4.67
C HIS A 261 36.49 -20.30 5.01
#